data_AF-A0A2J8AGL5-F1
#
_entry.id   AF-A0A2J8AGL5-F1
#
_cell.length_a   1.000
_cell.length_b   1.000
_cell.length_c   1.000
_cell.angle_alpha   90.00
_cell.angle_beta   90.00
_cell.angle_gamma   90.00
#
_symmetry.space_group_name_H-M   'P 1'
#
loop_
_entity.id
_entity.type
_entity.pdbx_description
1 polymer ?
#
loop_
_entity_poly.entity_id
_entity_poly.type
_entity_poly.pdbx_seq_one_letter_code
_entity_poly.pdbx_strand_id
1 'polypeptide(L)'
;MLLPRGNAQALGDQLRGINDEIESLATQASELGTLIFNLITHRTNSSMQTLALISVVFLPITFVAGVYGTNFDNLPELHWHLGYTYFWLLCAGIAVVVMLLMRRMVAF
;
A
#
# COMPACT_ATOMS: atom_id res chain seq x y z
N MET A 1 -20.92 53.39 -40.31
CA MET A 1 -21.74 52.59 -39.36
C MET A 1 -20.80 52.10 -38.27
N LEU A 2 -20.57 52.93 -37.26
CA LEU A 2 -19.57 52.72 -36.20
C LEU A 2 -20.24 51.96 -35.05
N LEU A 3 -19.76 50.77 -34.72
CA LEU A 3 -20.20 50.03 -33.54
C LEU A 3 -19.96 50.89 -32.28
N PRO A 4 -20.97 51.08 -31.40
CA PRO A 4 -20.81 51.88 -30.19
C PRO A 4 -19.74 51.24 -29.28
N ARG A 5 -18.70 52.00 -28.95
CA ARG A 5 -17.48 51.53 -28.24
C ARG A 5 -17.74 50.78 -26.92
N GLY A 6 -18.90 50.99 -26.28
CA GLY A 6 -19.31 50.28 -25.07
C GLY A 6 -19.55 48.77 -25.26
N ASN A 7 -20.08 48.34 -26.42
CA ASN A 7 -20.31 46.91 -26.67
C ASN A 7 -19.00 46.15 -26.90
N ALA A 8 -17.99 46.80 -27.50
CA ALA A 8 -16.68 46.19 -27.72
C ALA A 8 -15.90 45.97 -26.42
N GLN A 9 -16.07 46.86 -25.43
CA GLN A 9 -15.47 46.71 -24.10
C GLN A 9 -16.16 45.61 -23.30
N ALA A 10 -17.50 45.56 -23.29
CA ALA A 10 -18.25 44.50 -22.61
C ALA A 10 -17.95 43.09 -23.14
N LEU A 11 -17.77 42.96 -24.47
CA LEU A 11 -17.32 41.71 -25.08
C LEU A 11 -15.91 41.32 -24.63
N GLY A 12 -14.99 42.30 -24.53
CA GLY A 12 -13.63 42.08 -24.03
C GLY A 12 -13.62 41.57 -22.58
N ASP A 13 -14.46 42.15 -21.72
CA ASP A 13 -14.57 41.73 -20.32
C ASP A 13 -15.22 40.34 -20.18
N GLN A 14 -16.24 40.02 -20.99
CA GLN A 14 -16.79 38.66 -21.06
C GLN A 14 -15.75 37.62 -21.51
N LEU A 15 -14.95 37.96 -22.53
CA LEU A 15 -13.89 37.07 -23.01
C LEU A 15 -12.81 36.83 -21.95
N ARG A 16 -12.48 37.85 -21.15
CA ARG A 16 -11.57 37.70 -20.00
C ARG A 16 -12.15 36.78 -18.93
N GLY A 17 -13.42 36.98 -18.56
CA GLY A 17 -14.08 36.13 -17.57
C GLY A 17 -14.13 34.65 -17.98
N ILE A 18 -14.42 34.37 -19.26
CA ILE A 18 -14.38 33.00 -19.79
C ILE A 18 -12.95 32.44 -19.76
N ASN A 19 -11.95 33.26 -20.10
CA ASN A 19 -10.55 32.81 -20.08
C ASN A 19 -10.09 32.45 -18.66
N ASP A 20 -10.45 33.27 -17.67
CA ASP A 20 -10.14 33.03 -16.25
C ASP A 20 -10.86 31.76 -15.73
N GLU A 21 -12.10 31.52 -16.15
CA GLU A 21 -12.82 30.27 -15.84
C GLU A 21 -12.13 29.04 -16.47
N ILE A 22 -11.68 29.14 -17.72
CA ILE A 22 -10.95 28.06 -18.40
C ILE A 22 -9.64 27.75 -17.65
N GLU A 23 -8.90 28.77 -17.23
CA GLU A 23 -7.65 28.60 -16.50
C GLU A 23 -7.88 27.98 -15.11
N SER A 24 -8.94 28.38 -14.43
CA SER A 24 -9.41 27.75 -13.19
C SER A 24 -9.78 26.28 -13.38
N LEU A 25 -10.52 25.93 -14.44
CA LEU A 25 -10.89 24.55 -14.76
C LEU A 25 -9.66 23.70 -15.11
N ALA A 26 -8.70 24.26 -15.86
CA ALA A 26 -7.46 23.58 -16.18
C ALA A 26 -6.63 23.27 -14.91
N THR A 27 -6.59 24.21 -13.97
CA THR A 27 -5.92 24.03 -12.68
C THR A 27 -6.60 22.93 -11.86
N GLN A 28 -7.93 22.97 -11.72
CA GLN A 28 -8.70 21.93 -11.02
C GLN A 28 -8.52 20.55 -11.65
N ALA A 29 -8.49 20.45 -12.98
CA ALA A 29 -8.24 19.20 -13.69
C ALA A 29 -6.85 18.62 -13.38
N SER A 30 -5.83 19.50 -13.29
CA SER A 30 -4.47 19.10 -12.90
C SER A 30 -4.41 18.61 -11.45
N GLU A 31 -5.10 19.29 -10.53
CA GLU A 31 -5.21 18.89 -9.13
C GLU A 31 -5.90 17.54 -8.98
N LEU A 32 -7.01 17.31 -9.71
CA LEU A 32 -7.69 16.02 -9.74
C LEU A 32 -6.78 14.90 -10.27
N GLY A 33 -6.01 15.17 -11.33
CA GLY A 33 -5.01 14.23 -11.84
C GLY A 33 -3.99 13.84 -10.77
N THR A 34 -3.51 14.81 -10.00
CA THR A 34 -2.59 14.58 -8.88
C THR A 34 -3.24 13.75 -7.77
N LEU A 35 -4.50 14.04 -7.42
CA LEU A 35 -5.25 13.27 -6.42
C LEU A 35 -5.48 11.81 -6.85
N ILE A 36 -5.83 11.59 -8.12
CA ILE A 36 -5.99 10.24 -8.67
C ILE A 36 -4.67 9.48 -8.60
N PHE A 37 -3.55 10.10 -8.98
CA PHE A 37 -2.23 9.49 -8.88
C PHE A 37 -1.87 9.13 -7.42
N ASN A 38 -2.15 10.03 -6.47
CA ASN A 38 -1.94 9.77 -5.05
C ASN A 38 -2.81 8.61 -4.56
N LEU A 39 -4.07 8.51 -4.98
CA LEU A 39 -4.95 7.40 -4.63
C LEU A 39 -4.45 6.07 -5.21
N ILE A 40 -4.01 6.05 -6.46
CA ILE A 40 -3.43 4.85 -7.09
C ILE A 40 -2.17 4.42 -6.33
N THR A 41 -1.31 5.37 -5.98
CA THR A 41 -0.08 5.11 -5.23
C THR A 41 -0.41 4.56 -3.83
N HIS A 42 -1.37 5.15 -3.12
CA HIS A 42 -1.83 4.65 -1.82
C HIS A 42 -2.40 3.23 -1.91
N ARG A 43 -3.25 2.96 -2.91
CA ARG A 43 -3.80 1.61 -3.15
C ARG A 43 -2.69 0.60 -3.44
N THR A 44 -1.73 0.98 -4.29
CA THR A 44 -0.59 0.13 -4.63
C THR A 44 0.28 -0.15 -3.41
N ASN A 45 0.57 0.86 -2.60
CA ASN A 45 1.34 0.71 -1.37
C ASN A 45 0.62 -0.20 -0.36
N SER A 46 -0.70 -0.05 -0.21
CA SER A 46 -1.50 -0.93 0.65
C SER A 46 -1.50 -2.39 0.17
N SER A 47 -1.58 -2.63 -1.14
CA SER A 47 -1.44 -3.97 -1.71
C SER A 47 -0.05 -4.56 -1.47
N MET A 48 1.02 -3.78 -1.69
CA MET A 48 2.39 -4.21 -1.43
C MET A 48 2.62 -4.53 0.05
N GLN A 49 2.08 -3.70 0.95
CA GLN A 49 2.11 -3.92 2.39
C GLN A 49 1.41 -5.22 2.77
N THR A 50 0.25 -5.52 2.18
CA THR A 50 -0.48 -6.77 2.42
C THR A 50 0.34 -7.99 2.00
N LEU A 51 0.99 -7.92 0.83
CA LEU A 51 1.82 -9.02 0.34
C LEU A 51 3.05 -9.23 1.25
N ALA A 52 3.72 -8.16 1.64
CA ALA A 52 4.86 -8.20 2.56
C ALA A 52 4.45 -8.76 3.94
N LEU A 53 3.28 -8.39 4.46
CA LEU A 53 2.74 -8.92 5.71
C LEU A 53 2.60 -10.44 5.66
N ILE A 54 2.06 -10.97 4.57
CA ILE A 54 1.96 -12.42 4.36
C ILE A 54 3.37 -13.02 4.31
N SER A 55 4.29 -12.48 3.50
CA SER A 55 5.65 -13.02 3.38
C SER A 55 6.42 -13.06 4.70
N VAL A 56 6.32 -12.03 5.53
CA VAL A 56 7.03 -11.96 6.82
C VAL A 56 6.56 -13.03 7.82
N VAL A 57 5.28 -13.43 7.75
CA VAL A 57 4.75 -14.55 8.56
C VAL A 57 5.22 -15.89 8.00
N PHE A 58 5.15 -16.07 6.68
CA PHE A 58 5.45 -17.35 6.04
C PHE A 58 6.94 -17.67 5.96
N LEU A 59 7.82 -16.69 5.88
CA LEU A 59 9.27 -16.90 5.72
C LEU A 59 9.90 -17.67 6.90
N PRO A 60 9.72 -17.29 8.17
CA PRO A 60 10.29 -18.05 9.28
C PRO A 60 9.60 -19.41 9.47
N ILE A 61 8.29 -19.51 9.22
CA ILE A 61 7.57 -20.79 9.30
C ILE A 61 8.08 -21.77 8.23
N THR A 62 8.23 -21.30 6.99
CA THR A 62 8.78 -22.09 5.88
C THR A 62 10.23 -22.46 6.13
N PHE A 63 11.03 -21.58 6.73
CA PHE A 63 12.40 -21.89 7.11
C PHE A 63 12.46 -23.04 8.14
N VAL A 64 11.65 -22.97 9.20
CA VAL A 64 11.56 -24.04 10.22
C VAL A 64 11.07 -25.34 9.59
N ALA A 65 10.02 -25.30 8.76
CA ALA A 65 9.53 -26.47 8.03
C ALA A 65 10.59 -27.03 7.06
N GLY A 66 11.39 -26.17 6.42
CA GLY A 66 12.50 -26.56 5.56
C GLY A 66 13.60 -27.27 6.33
N VAL A 67 14.00 -26.76 7.49
CA VAL A 67 14.98 -27.40 8.39
C VAL A 67 14.48 -28.76 8.86
N TYR A 68 13.23 -28.85 9.33
CA TYR A 68 12.62 -30.11 9.77
C TYR A 68 12.30 -31.09 8.63
N GLY A 69 12.18 -30.59 7.39
CA GLY A 69 11.96 -31.40 6.18
C GLY A 69 13.26 -31.98 5.60
N THR A 70 14.42 -31.67 6.18
CA THR A 70 15.69 -32.26 5.77
C THR A 70 15.83 -33.70 6.29
N ASN A 71 16.48 -34.58 5.51
CA ASN A 71 16.74 -35.99 5.86
C ASN A 71 17.88 -36.13 6.90
N PHE A 72 17.96 -35.25 7.90
CA PHE A 72 18.94 -35.37 8.97
C PHE A 72 18.38 -36.18 10.13
N ASP A 73 18.90 -37.39 10.30
CA ASP A 73 18.56 -38.32 11.41
C ASP A 73 19.07 -37.82 12.78
N ASN A 74 19.94 -36.80 12.78
CA ASN A 74 20.66 -36.33 13.96
C ASN A 74 20.05 -35.06 14.60
N LEU A 75 18.78 -34.75 14.35
CA LEU A 75 18.06 -33.76 15.16
C LEU A 75 17.63 -34.41 16.49
N PRO A 76 18.17 -33.97 17.65
CA PRO A 76 17.80 -34.52 18.95
C PRO A 76 16.30 -34.32 19.26
N GLU A 77 15.67 -33.33 18.64
CA GLU A 77 14.26 -32.97 18.77
C GLU A 77 13.31 -33.95 18.06
N LEU A 78 13.77 -34.68 17.03
CA LEU A 78 12.94 -35.59 16.23
C LEU A 78 12.68 -36.93 16.94
N HIS A 79 13.61 -37.34 17.79
CA HIS A 79 13.54 -38.58 18.58
C HIS A 79 12.74 -38.43 19.89
N TRP A 80 12.28 -37.22 20.20
CA TRP A 80 11.42 -36.97 21.36
C TRP A 80 9.97 -37.33 21.05
N HIS A 81 9.33 -38.03 22.00
CA HIS A 81 7.90 -38.39 21.89
C HIS A 81 6.99 -37.17 21.71
N LEU A 82 7.44 -35.99 22.14
CA LEU A 82 6.74 -34.69 22.03
C LEU A 82 7.30 -33.76 20.94
N GLY A 83 8.28 -34.19 20.14
CA GLY A 83 8.95 -33.35 19.14
C GLY A 83 7.98 -32.73 18.12
N TYR A 84 7.00 -33.50 17.67
CA TYR A 84 5.94 -33.01 16.78
C TYR A 84 5.08 -31.91 17.42
N THR A 85 4.79 -32.02 18.72
CA THR A 85 4.01 -31.02 19.46
C THR A 85 4.83 -29.74 19.65
N TYR A 86 6.13 -29.88 19.95
CA TYR A 86 7.05 -28.75 20.08
C TYR A 86 7.20 -27.96 18.77
N PHE A 87 7.31 -28.65 17.62
CA PHE A 87 7.35 -28.00 16.30
C PHE A 87 6.14 -27.09 16.05
N TRP A 88 4.93 -27.59 16.30
CA TRP A 88 3.71 -26.79 16.14
C TRP A 88 3.65 -25.61 17.11
N LEU A 89 4.12 -25.81 18.35
CA LEU A 89 4.17 -24.76 19.36
C LEU A 89 5.19 -23.67 19.01
N LEU A 90 6.34 -24.05 18.43
CA LEU A 90 7.33 -23.14 17.90
C LEU A 90 6.78 -22.33 16.72
N CYS A 91 6.13 -23.00 15.75
CA CYS A 91 5.48 -22.33 14.61
C CYS A 91 4.39 -21.35 15.07
N ALA A 92 3.55 -21.76 16.03
CA ALA A 92 2.54 -20.89 16.62
C ALA A 92 3.17 -19.70 17.37
N GLY A 93 4.23 -19.94 18.13
CA GLY A 93 4.98 -18.89 18.84
C GLY A 93 5.59 -17.87 17.89
N ILE A 94 6.23 -18.32 16.81
CA ILE A 94 6.77 -17.47 15.74
C ILE A 94 5.66 -16.64 15.10
N ALA A 95 4.52 -17.26 14.76
CA ALA A 95 3.39 -16.55 14.17
C ALA A 95 2.86 -15.45 15.10
N VAL A 96 2.74 -15.73 16.41
CA VAL A 96 2.30 -14.75 17.42
C VAL A 96 3.31 -13.60 17.56
N VAL A 97 4.61 -13.90 17.66
CA VAL A 97 5.66 -12.88 17.77
C VAL A 97 5.67 -11.98 16.54
N VAL A 98 5.62 -12.56 15.35
CA VAL A 98 5.56 -11.79 14.09
C VAL A 98 4.30 -10.93 14.05
N MET A 99 3.13 -11.48 14.40
CA MET A 99 1.87 -10.72 14.42
C MET A 99 1.92 -9.55 15.42
N LEU A 100 2.52 -9.74 16.60
CA LEU A 100 2.71 -8.68 17.59
C LEU A 100 3.65 -7.58 17.10
N LEU A 101 4.76 -7.96 16.46
CA LEU A 101 5.71 -7.01 15.87
C LEU A 101 5.06 -6.22 14.73
N MET A 102 4.32 -6.88 13.84
CA MET A 102 3.62 -6.22 12.73
C MET A 102 2.54 -5.27 13.25
N ARG A 103 1.78 -5.65 14.29
CA ARG A 103 0.83 -4.75 14.95
C ARG A 103 1.52 -3.48 15.48
N ARG A 104 2.77 -3.57 15.94
CA ARG A 104 3.54 -2.41 16.41
C ARG A 104 4.07 -1.55 15.26
N MET A 105 4.46 -2.14 14.13
CA MET A 105 4.96 -1.38 12.98
C MET A 105 3.85 -0.71 12.15
N VAL A 106 2.66 -1.30 12.09
CA VAL A 106 1.53 -0.80 11.28
C VAL A 106 0.69 0.24 12.04
N ALA A 107 0.87 0.38 13.35
CA ALA A 107 0.14 1.35 14.20
C ALA A 107 0.79 2.75 14.28
N PHE A 108 1.74 3.07 13.41
CA PHE A 108 2.33 4.41 13.22
C PHE A 108 2.08 4.88 11.78
#